data_AF-A0AAN8JI67-F1
#
_entry.id   AF-A0AAN8JI67-F1
#
_cell.length_a   1.000
_cell.length_b   1.000
_cell.length_c   1.000
_cell.angle_alpha   90.00
_cell.angle_beta   90.00
_cell.angle_gamma   90.00
#
_symmetry.space_group_name_H-M   'P 1'
#
loop_
_entity.id
_entity.type
_entity.pdbx_description
1 polymer ?
#
loop_
_entity_poly.entity_id
_entity_poly.type
_entity_poly.pdbx_seq_one_letter_code
_entity_poly.pdbx_strand_id
1 'polypeptide(L)'
;MWRGGVFFGLVCLIFRAHGQLSVSLGTSYDTDDGTHIMSLTMCFAQLSGMNDNYTLREVKPVRLEPVSKRRYTSVAASPCPNSGRLFRTADGFCNNILRPSWGQSLERFKRYVKADYSDGKGAPRIYSRSKLCRKEPWLRPRRCLLPSARTVSINVHPPKKVTAEHSVMLMQWAQFVNNDLTATAIQQPEEGVSPCCKNTKKIHRRNQGCFPIPIDPADRFFKTECLNFVRSRAISTRITRTNPREQQNLLSSYLDASNVYGSDQDTQDRLRGDNGRMRTSARNLLPKGRDGDCIRKNAPFCFDAGDDRVHVFPGLTALHTAFVRYHNYIVDDLKQHNTGWDGDRLFQETRKIISAILQRITYTEFLPEVLSDATMNKYKLKEGNNNYQYNISVNPSIAGGFATAAFRFGHTYIPILMVIDDKEVPSRELFNNPQFIFTSLKSVVENTLSDPAQLRDRSLSEEITDHLFETAMGSFDLVAFNIQRGRDHGLPSYNTFRKFCNLPEATEFNSEQFDQTAQKALEKTYRSVDDIDLFPGVMAEQNEKGSILGPLFNCILGQQFSDLKLGDSFWYETTDSRRGFTRDQLKAIKQVSLSQILCQVFDLNRIQKNPFRHKDKKVRCKKLTGLDLRPWYEH
;
A
#
# COMPACT_ATOMS: atom_id res chain seq x y z
N MET A 1 18.18 -60.30 31.83
CA MET A 1 17.38 -60.05 33.04
C MET A 1 16.67 -58.72 32.83
N TRP A 2 15.37 -58.70 32.49
CA TRP A 2 14.23 -58.57 33.44
C TRP A 2 14.45 -57.45 34.44
N ARG A 3 13.56 -56.49 34.72
CA ARG A 3 12.19 -56.14 34.31
C ARG A 3 11.99 -54.73 34.89
N GLY A 4 11.13 -53.88 34.30
CA GLY A 4 10.71 -52.65 34.98
C GLY A 4 9.93 -51.70 34.08
N GLY A 5 8.71 -52.08 33.71
CA GLY A 5 7.75 -51.13 33.14
C GLY A 5 7.35 -50.10 34.21
N VAL A 6 7.21 -48.85 33.80
CA VAL A 6 6.50 -47.83 34.58
C VAL A 6 5.41 -47.23 33.69
N PHE A 7 4.21 -47.29 34.25
CA PHE A 7 2.92 -46.92 33.70
C PHE A 7 2.85 -45.45 33.27
N PHE A 8 2.30 -45.17 32.09
CA PHE A 8 1.67 -43.87 31.82
C PHE A 8 0.33 -43.84 32.56
N GLY A 9 0.31 -43.25 33.76
CA GLY A 9 -0.91 -42.99 34.51
C GLY A 9 -1.68 -41.83 33.88
N LEU A 10 -2.82 -42.14 33.25
CA LEU A 10 -3.85 -41.16 32.96
C LEU A 10 -4.55 -40.79 34.27
N VAL A 11 -4.32 -39.59 34.81
CA VAL A 11 -5.09 -39.09 35.95
C VAL A 11 -6.34 -38.39 35.42
N CYS A 12 -7.47 -39.09 35.40
CA CYS A 12 -8.79 -38.48 35.19
C CYS A 12 -9.30 -37.95 36.54
N LEU A 13 -9.24 -36.64 36.75
CA LEU A 13 -9.98 -35.99 37.83
C LEU A 13 -11.40 -35.64 37.34
N ILE A 14 -12.40 -36.31 37.91
CA ILE A 14 -13.82 -36.04 37.65
C ILE A 14 -14.28 -34.99 38.66
N PHE A 15 -14.60 -33.77 38.21
CA PHE A 15 -15.31 -32.79 39.03
C PHE A 15 -16.78 -32.75 38.62
N ARG A 16 -17.68 -32.89 39.61
CA ARG A 16 -19.13 -32.84 39.42
C ARG A 16 -19.66 -31.57 40.08
N ALA A 17 -19.90 -30.53 39.29
CA ALA A 17 -20.76 -29.41 39.68
C ALA A 17 -21.49 -28.90 38.43
N HIS A 18 -22.83 -28.91 38.47
CA HIS A 18 -23.73 -28.37 37.45
C HIS A 18 -23.62 -28.95 36.02
N GLY A 19 -23.73 -30.27 35.88
CA GLY A 19 -24.29 -30.89 34.67
C GLY A 19 -23.43 -30.92 33.40
N GLN A 20 -22.15 -30.53 33.46
CA GLN A 20 -21.21 -30.71 32.33
C GLN A 20 -20.11 -31.72 32.71
N LEU A 21 -19.84 -32.67 31.82
CA LEU A 21 -18.69 -33.57 31.91
C LEU A 21 -17.49 -32.88 31.24
N SER A 22 -16.39 -32.70 31.98
CA SER A 22 -15.10 -32.29 31.45
C SER A 22 -14.07 -33.40 31.67
N VAL A 23 -13.27 -33.70 30.63
CA VAL A 23 -12.12 -34.62 30.70
C VAL A 23 -10.88 -33.79 30.35
N SER A 24 -9.87 -33.76 31.23
CA SER A 24 -8.58 -33.12 30.93
C SER A 24 -7.52 -34.17 30.63
N LEU A 25 -6.81 -34.02 29.51
CA LEU A 25 -5.62 -34.80 29.17
C LEU A 25 -4.40 -33.88 29.30
N GLY A 26 -3.47 -34.23 30.18
CA GLY A 26 -2.17 -33.55 30.31
C GLY A 26 -1.09 -34.33 29.58
N THR A 27 -0.26 -33.64 28.79
CA THR A 27 1.02 -34.17 28.29
C THR A 27 2.17 -33.33 28.84
N SER A 28 3.22 -33.99 29.34
CA SER A 28 4.46 -33.35 29.79
C SER A 28 5.54 -33.50 28.72
N TYR A 29 6.32 -32.44 28.50
CA TYR A 29 7.55 -32.50 27.71
C TYR A 29 8.68 -31.78 28.45
N ASP A 30 9.89 -32.32 28.33
CA ASP A 30 11.12 -31.70 28.85
C ASP A 30 11.73 -30.75 27.82
N THR A 31 12.21 -29.60 28.29
CA THR A 31 13.04 -28.66 27.52
C THR A 31 14.50 -28.74 27.98
N ASP A 32 15.44 -28.46 27.05
CA ASP A 32 16.90 -28.56 27.24
C ASP A 32 17.50 -27.67 28.35
N ASP A 33 16.67 -26.88 29.05
CA ASP A 33 17.06 -26.07 30.21
C ASP A 33 16.56 -26.64 31.57
N GLY A 34 15.99 -27.85 31.57
CA GLY A 34 15.57 -28.56 32.79
C GLY A 34 14.28 -28.01 33.42
N THR A 35 13.50 -27.23 32.68
CA THR A 35 12.23 -26.66 33.16
C THR A 35 11.04 -27.55 32.78
N HIS A 36 10.39 -28.18 33.75
CA HIS A 36 9.15 -28.93 33.49
C HIS A 36 7.96 -27.98 33.26
N ILE A 37 7.34 -28.01 32.08
CA ILE A 37 6.13 -27.25 31.76
C ILE A 37 4.96 -28.21 31.58
N MET A 38 3.93 -28.07 32.43
CA MET A 38 2.68 -28.83 32.32
C MET A 38 1.65 -28.00 31.55
N SER A 39 1.23 -28.45 30.37
CA SER A 39 0.19 -27.79 29.57
C SER A 39 -1.16 -28.47 29.79
N LEU A 40 -2.15 -27.73 30.29
CA LEU A 40 -3.53 -28.16 30.45
C LEU A 40 -4.35 -27.63 29.27
N THR A 41 -4.87 -28.54 28.43
CA THR A 41 -5.77 -28.18 27.32
C THR A 41 -7.17 -28.70 27.65
N MET A 42 -8.15 -27.80 27.80
CA MET A 42 -9.57 -28.16 27.91
C MET A 42 -10.19 -28.27 26.52
N CYS A 43 -10.77 -29.42 26.18
CA CYS A 43 -11.55 -29.63 24.97
C CYS A 43 -13.05 -29.71 25.30
N PHE A 44 -13.88 -28.96 24.57
CA PHE A 44 -15.34 -29.18 24.52
C PHE A 44 -15.72 -29.69 23.13
N ALA A 45 -16.40 -30.84 23.08
CA ALA A 45 -17.01 -31.39 21.86
C ALA A 45 -18.48 -30.94 21.76
N GLN A 46 -18.93 -30.63 20.54
CA GLN A 46 -20.27 -30.13 20.24
C GLN A 46 -21.09 -31.22 19.54
N LEU A 47 -22.32 -31.47 20.00
CA LEU A 47 -23.34 -32.26 19.28
C LEU A 47 -24.37 -31.31 18.64
N SER A 48 -24.83 -31.71 17.45
CA SER A 48 -25.65 -30.96 16.49
C SER A 48 -27.16 -31.06 16.73
N GLY A 49 -27.92 -30.01 16.36
CA GLY A 49 -29.39 -30.03 16.24
C GLY A 49 -29.98 -28.65 15.92
N MET A 50 -30.85 -28.60 14.91
CA MET A 50 -31.55 -27.42 14.35
C MET A 50 -32.52 -26.75 15.35
N ASN A 51 -32.55 -25.42 15.39
CA ASN A 51 -33.75 -24.58 15.21
C ASN A 51 -33.46 -23.10 15.49
N ASP A 52 -34.27 -22.25 14.87
CA ASP A 52 -34.21 -20.80 14.80
C ASP A 52 -33.92 -20.09 16.14
N ASN A 53 -32.86 -19.28 16.14
CA ASN A 53 -32.78 -17.96 16.75
C ASN A 53 -31.39 -17.36 16.54
N TYR A 54 -31.34 -16.09 16.13
CA TYR A 54 -30.10 -15.34 15.98
C TYR A 54 -29.40 -15.18 17.33
N THR A 55 -28.28 -15.87 17.51
CA THR A 55 -27.32 -15.59 18.60
C THR A 55 -25.97 -15.22 18.01
N LEU A 56 -25.44 -14.07 18.44
CA LEU A 56 -24.10 -13.57 18.17
C LEU A 56 -23.07 -14.67 18.45
N ARG A 57 -22.39 -15.15 17.40
CA ARG A 57 -21.22 -16.02 17.56
C ARG A 57 -20.01 -15.16 17.94
N GLU A 58 -19.42 -15.47 19.09
CA GLU A 58 -18.06 -15.06 19.41
C GLU A 58 -17.10 -15.49 18.30
N VAL A 59 -16.30 -14.54 17.83
CA VAL A 59 -15.19 -14.77 16.90
C VAL A 59 -14.15 -15.62 17.64
N LYS A 60 -14.05 -16.90 17.29
CA LYS A 60 -12.92 -17.72 17.74
C LYS A 60 -11.63 -17.05 17.24
N PRO A 61 -10.61 -16.82 18.10
CA PRO A 61 -9.35 -16.26 17.65
C PRO A 61 -8.76 -17.19 16.59
N VAL A 62 -8.44 -16.59 15.44
CA VAL A 62 -7.77 -17.26 14.33
C VAL A 62 -6.41 -17.73 14.85
N ARG A 63 -6.18 -19.03 14.84
CA ARG A 63 -4.85 -19.61 15.01
C ARG A 63 -4.06 -19.30 13.74
N LEU A 64 -3.47 -18.10 13.68
CA LEU A 64 -2.41 -17.81 12.73
C LEU A 64 -1.22 -18.64 13.20
N GLU A 65 -0.81 -19.63 12.40
CA GLU A 65 0.46 -20.27 12.67
C GLU A 65 1.54 -19.19 12.74
N PRO A 66 2.44 -19.24 13.75
CA PRO A 66 3.54 -18.31 13.80
C PRO A 66 4.28 -18.44 12.48
N VAL A 67 4.32 -17.36 11.70
CA VAL A 67 5.31 -17.19 10.65
C VAL A 67 6.62 -17.61 11.29
N SER A 68 7.19 -18.71 10.78
CA SER A 68 8.38 -19.33 11.37
C SER A 68 9.32 -18.23 11.83
N LYS A 69 9.83 -18.34 13.07
CA LYS A 69 10.83 -17.42 13.60
C LYS A 69 12.06 -17.48 12.69
N ARG A 70 12.03 -16.77 11.55
CA ARG A 70 13.17 -16.58 10.67
C ARG A 70 14.16 -15.79 11.52
N ARG A 71 15.17 -16.51 12.01
CA ARG A 71 16.33 -15.89 12.65
C ARG A 71 16.95 -14.96 11.61
N TYR A 72 16.73 -13.67 11.75
CA TYR A 72 17.47 -12.65 11.02
C TYR A 72 18.91 -12.61 11.56
N THR A 73 19.74 -13.50 11.04
CA THR A 73 21.16 -13.22 10.93
C THR A 73 21.32 -12.16 9.85
N SER A 74 22.17 -11.15 10.07
CA SER A 74 22.65 -10.29 8.99
C SER A 74 23.39 -11.21 8.01
N VAL A 75 22.68 -11.71 7.00
CA VAL A 75 23.26 -12.55 5.97
C VAL A 75 24.17 -11.61 5.19
N ALA A 76 25.48 -11.88 5.21
CA ALA A 76 26.39 -11.30 4.24
C ALA A 76 25.73 -11.46 2.87
N ALA A 77 25.52 -10.36 2.13
CA ALA A 77 24.75 -10.37 0.90
C ALA A 77 25.21 -11.55 0.03
N SER A 78 24.35 -12.55 -0.15
CA SER A 78 24.68 -13.69 -1.00
C SER A 78 25.07 -13.12 -2.35
N PRO A 79 26.22 -13.53 -2.93
CA PRO A 79 26.63 -13.01 -4.22
C PRO A 79 25.51 -13.27 -5.23
N CYS A 80 25.26 -12.28 -6.09
CA CYS A 80 24.34 -12.48 -7.19
C CYS A 80 24.79 -13.69 -8.01
N PRO A 81 23.87 -14.55 -8.47
CA PRO A 81 24.25 -15.67 -9.30
C PRO A 81 25.07 -15.18 -10.51
N ASN A 82 26.18 -15.85 -10.80
CA ASN A 82 27.15 -15.43 -11.83
C ASN A 82 26.56 -15.39 -13.25
N SER A 83 25.45 -16.09 -13.49
CA SER A 83 24.65 -15.97 -14.71
C SER A 83 23.77 -14.73 -14.64
N GLY A 84 24.02 -13.76 -15.53
CA GLY A 84 23.12 -12.62 -15.68
C GLY A 84 21.68 -13.09 -15.86
N ARG A 85 20.79 -12.67 -14.96
CA ARG A 85 19.41 -13.16 -14.91
C ARG A 85 18.60 -12.64 -16.09
N LEU A 86 17.91 -13.56 -16.78
CA LEU A 86 16.94 -13.23 -17.83
C LEU A 86 15.69 -12.55 -17.25
N PHE A 87 15.31 -12.93 -16.03
CA PHE A 87 14.09 -12.48 -15.35
C PHE A 87 14.39 -11.91 -13.96
N ARG A 88 13.53 -11.00 -13.50
CA ARG A 88 13.55 -10.46 -12.13
C ARG A 88 13.19 -11.56 -11.13
N THR A 89 13.76 -11.54 -9.93
CA THR A 89 13.20 -12.33 -8.83
C THR A 89 11.88 -11.74 -8.33
N ALA A 90 11.11 -12.55 -7.60
CA ALA A 90 9.87 -12.11 -6.97
C ALA A 90 10.10 -10.96 -5.97
N ASP A 91 11.23 -10.96 -5.27
CA ASP A 91 11.56 -9.99 -4.23
C ASP A 91 12.38 -8.79 -4.71
N GLY A 92 12.76 -8.73 -5.98
CA GLY A 92 13.61 -7.66 -6.55
C GLY A 92 15.11 -7.77 -6.25
N PHE A 93 15.56 -8.82 -5.53
CA PHE A 93 16.97 -9.06 -5.24
C PHE A 93 17.84 -9.15 -6.51
N CYS A 94 19.07 -8.60 -6.43
CA CYS A 94 20.07 -8.62 -7.50
C CYS A 94 19.67 -7.88 -8.78
N ASN A 95 18.70 -6.97 -8.73
CA ASN A 95 18.52 -6.00 -9.80
C ASN A 95 19.77 -5.09 -9.91
N ASN A 96 20.30 -4.63 -8.77
CA ASN A 96 21.59 -3.95 -8.72
C ASN A 96 22.71 -4.92 -8.28
N ILE A 97 23.62 -5.26 -9.18
CA ILE A 97 24.68 -6.24 -8.89
C ILE A 97 25.75 -5.75 -7.90
N LEU A 98 25.94 -4.43 -7.75
CA LEU A 98 26.89 -3.85 -6.79
C LEU A 98 26.27 -3.68 -5.40
N ARG A 99 24.94 -3.55 -5.33
CA ARG A 99 24.14 -3.41 -4.11
C ARG A 99 22.89 -4.29 -4.22
N PRO A 100 23.03 -5.62 -4.06
CA PRO A 100 21.98 -6.60 -4.37
C PRO A 100 20.63 -6.38 -3.68
N SER A 101 20.62 -5.77 -2.49
CA SER A 101 19.40 -5.50 -1.73
C SER A 101 18.72 -4.16 -2.06
N TRP A 102 19.33 -3.30 -2.88
CA TRP A 102 18.65 -2.07 -3.28
C TRP A 102 17.35 -2.38 -4.01
N GLY A 103 16.24 -1.85 -3.51
CA GLY A 103 14.91 -2.09 -4.05
C GLY A 103 14.32 -3.48 -3.73
N GLN A 104 15.00 -4.33 -2.97
CA GLN A 104 14.47 -5.63 -2.55
C GLN A 104 13.29 -5.44 -1.58
N SER A 105 12.36 -6.39 -1.57
CA SER A 105 11.32 -6.46 -0.53
C SER A 105 11.92 -6.67 0.86
N LEU A 106 11.20 -6.24 1.89
CA LEU A 106 11.65 -6.27 3.29
C LEU A 106 12.88 -5.40 3.59
N GLU A 107 13.24 -4.47 2.72
CA GLU A 107 14.29 -3.49 2.98
C GLU A 107 13.77 -2.18 3.58
N ARG A 108 14.68 -1.36 4.07
CA ARG A 108 14.33 -0.04 4.62
C ARG A 108 13.92 0.93 3.53
N PHE A 109 13.01 1.85 3.84
CA PHE A 109 12.82 3.03 3.01
C PHE A 109 14.12 3.84 2.93
N LYS A 110 14.43 4.41 1.75
CA LYS A 110 15.51 5.40 1.65
C LYS A 110 15.06 6.74 2.24
N ARG A 111 16.03 7.58 2.57
CA ARG A 111 15.83 8.90 3.16
C ARG A 111 16.40 9.96 2.21
N TYR A 112 15.55 10.82 1.65
CA TYR A 112 16.02 12.02 0.95
C TYR A 112 16.58 13.06 1.92
N VAL A 113 15.95 13.14 3.09
CA VAL A 113 16.35 13.99 4.22
C VAL A 113 16.48 13.15 5.47
N LYS A 114 17.38 13.54 6.39
CA LYS A 114 17.58 12.85 7.67
C LYS A 114 16.27 12.79 8.46
N ALA A 115 16.06 11.70 9.19
CA ALA A 115 14.87 11.54 10.04
C ALA A 115 14.82 12.61 11.16
N ASP A 116 13.62 13.07 11.50
CA ASP A 116 13.36 14.06 12.55
C ASP A 116 12.51 13.43 13.67
N TYR A 117 13.20 12.78 14.61
CA TYR A 117 12.62 12.28 15.87
C TYR A 117 12.98 13.20 17.02
N SER A 118 12.09 13.32 18.01
CA SER A 118 12.26 14.24 19.14
C SER A 118 13.45 13.89 20.05
N ASP A 119 13.84 12.62 20.08
CA ASP A 119 14.99 12.07 20.80
C ASP A 119 16.16 11.71 19.87
N GLY A 120 16.06 12.03 18.57
CA GLY A 120 17.01 11.63 17.54
C GLY A 120 17.07 10.12 17.26
N LYS A 121 16.24 9.31 17.94
CA LYS A 121 16.27 7.84 17.85
C LYS A 121 14.98 7.29 17.29
N GLY A 122 13.83 7.62 17.82
CA GLY A 122 12.58 7.01 17.35
C GLY A 122 11.33 7.52 18.04
N ALA A 123 11.43 8.42 19.01
CA ALA A 123 10.28 9.08 19.59
C ALA A 123 9.68 10.07 18.58
N PRO A 124 8.42 9.90 18.15
CA PRO A 124 7.80 10.79 17.17
C PRO A 124 7.91 12.27 17.58
N ARG A 125 7.93 13.17 16.60
CA ARG A 125 7.88 14.61 16.87
C ARG A 125 6.52 14.98 17.44
N ILE A 126 6.51 15.58 18.64
CA ILE A 126 5.28 16.03 19.33
C ILE A 126 5.34 17.49 19.77
N TYR A 127 6.49 18.15 19.62
CA TYR A 127 6.70 19.53 20.07
C TYR A 127 6.85 20.49 18.90
N SER A 128 6.27 21.68 19.06
CA SER A 128 6.41 22.82 18.16
C SER A 128 7.84 23.39 18.22
N ARG A 129 8.31 23.89 17.08
CA ARG A 129 9.56 24.63 16.89
C ARG A 129 9.40 26.14 17.15
N SER A 130 8.18 26.62 17.43
CA SER A 130 7.90 28.03 17.66
C SER A 130 8.70 28.60 18.85
N LYS A 131 9.39 29.73 18.61
CA LYS A 131 10.15 30.44 19.64
C LYS A 131 9.24 31.09 20.70
N LEU A 132 7.97 31.35 20.36
CA LEU A 132 6.98 31.95 21.26
C LEU A 132 6.71 31.10 22.51
N CYS A 133 6.88 29.78 22.40
CA CYS A 133 6.68 28.84 23.50
C CYS A 133 7.66 29.05 24.67
N ARG A 134 8.80 29.72 24.45
CA ARG A 134 9.83 29.94 25.48
C ARG A 134 9.59 31.18 26.37
N LYS A 135 8.57 32.00 26.12
CA LYS A 135 8.39 33.32 26.77
C LYS A 135 7.37 33.38 27.90
N GLU A 136 6.73 32.28 28.27
CA GLU A 136 5.74 32.20 29.35
C GLU A 136 6.42 31.99 30.73
N PRO A 137 6.39 32.97 31.67
CA PRO A 137 7.26 32.97 32.86
C PRO A 137 7.01 31.86 33.89
N TRP A 138 5.85 31.17 33.84
CA TRP A 138 5.35 30.33 34.94
C TRP A 138 5.30 28.81 34.68
N LEU A 139 5.81 28.26 33.57
CA LEU A 139 6.20 26.82 33.59
C LEU A 139 7.62 26.65 33.01
N ARG A 140 8.47 25.95 33.74
CA ARG A 140 9.76 25.45 33.25
C ARG A 140 9.54 24.15 32.44
N PRO A 141 10.33 23.89 31.39
CA PRO A 141 10.39 24.64 30.14
C PRO A 141 9.21 24.27 29.22
N ARG A 142 8.28 25.22 28.94
CA ARG A 142 7.08 24.99 28.10
C ARG A 142 7.43 24.76 26.62
N ARG A 143 7.73 23.53 26.21
CA ARG A 143 7.58 23.17 24.78
C ARG A 143 6.08 23.10 24.48
N CYS A 144 5.59 23.88 23.52
CA CYS A 144 4.21 23.70 23.06
C CYS A 144 4.11 22.37 22.31
N LEU A 145 2.98 21.69 22.44
CA LEU A 145 2.68 20.53 21.60
C LEU A 145 2.35 20.97 20.17
N LEU A 146 2.63 20.08 19.22
CA LEU A 146 2.05 20.16 17.88
C LEU A 146 0.54 19.94 17.96
N PRO A 147 -0.24 20.52 17.02
CA PRO A 147 -1.66 20.18 16.92
C PRO A 147 -1.84 18.68 16.70
N SER A 148 -2.91 18.12 17.27
CA SER A 148 -3.28 16.73 16.98
C SER A 148 -3.49 16.54 15.47
N ALA A 149 -3.14 15.37 14.95
CA ALA A 149 -3.35 15.04 13.55
C ALA A 149 -4.83 15.18 13.14
N ARG A 150 -5.78 14.90 14.03
CA ARG A 150 -7.22 15.11 13.81
C ARG A 150 -7.57 16.60 13.73
N THR A 151 -7.02 17.44 14.61
CA THR A 151 -7.21 18.90 14.54
C THR A 151 -6.70 19.47 13.22
N VAL A 152 -5.55 18.98 12.74
CA VAL A 152 -5.01 19.38 11.43
C VAL A 152 -5.92 18.91 10.30
N SER A 153 -6.39 17.66 10.35
CA SER A 153 -7.36 17.12 9.38
C SER A 153 -8.58 18.03 9.24
N ILE A 154 -9.27 18.35 10.33
CA ILE A 154 -10.49 19.19 10.28
C ILE A 154 -10.18 20.62 9.82
N ASN A 155 -9.14 21.25 10.34
CA ASN A 155 -8.90 22.68 10.09
C ASN A 155 -8.29 22.93 8.71
N VAL A 156 -7.33 22.10 8.29
CA VAL A 156 -6.56 22.28 7.05
C VAL A 156 -7.23 21.55 5.88
N HIS A 157 -7.96 20.47 6.16
CA HIS A 157 -8.59 19.63 5.14
C HIS A 157 -10.12 19.50 5.33
N PRO A 158 -10.87 20.61 5.33
CA PRO A 158 -12.31 20.56 5.49
C PRO A 158 -12.96 19.84 4.30
N PRO A 159 -14.15 19.25 4.47
CA PRO A 159 -14.83 18.62 3.35
C PRO A 159 -15.36 19.64 2.35
N LYS A 160 -15.25 19.31 1.06
CA LYS A 160 -15.78 20.10 -0.04
C LYS A 160 -16.19 19.19 -1.19
N LYS A 161 -17.36 19.46 -1.77
CA LYS A 161 -17.92 18.68 -2.87
C LYS A 161 -17.57 19.35 -4.21
N VAL A 162 -16.36 19.11 -4.71
CA VAL A 162 -15.94 19.56 -6.05
C VAL A 162 -15.37 18.39 -6.81
N THR A 163 -15.76 18.25 -8.07
CA THR A 163 -15.32 17.18 -8.96
C THR A 163 -14.16 17.62 -9.85
N ALA A 164 -13.24 16.71 -10.16
CA ALA A 164 -12.15 16.91 -11.10
C ALA A 164 -12.60 16.71 -12.56
N GLU A 165 -11.75 17.14 -13.51
CA GLU A 165 -11.85 16.67 -14.91
C GLU A 165 -11.41 15.21 -15.08
N HIS A 166 -10.67 14.68 -14.10
CA HIS A 166 -10.19 13.31 -14.09
C HIS A 166 -11.29 12.33 -13.70
N SER A 167 -11.21 11.12 -14.23
CA SER A 167 -12.06 10.00 -13.81
C SER A 167 -11.55 9.37 -12.53
N VAL A 168 -12.40 8.59 -11.86
CA VAL A 168 -12.01 7.75 -10.72
C VAL A 168 -10.84 6.82 -11.08
N MET A 169 -10.65 6.46 -12.35
CA MET A 169 -9.53 5.65 -12.83
C MET A 169 -8.16 6.28 -12.54
N LEU A 170 -8.03 7.62 -12.53
CA LEU A 170 -6.75 8.26 -12.16
C LEU A 170 -6.38 7.91 -10.71
N MET A 171 -7.35 8.00 -9.80
CA MET A 171 -7.17 7.63 -8.39
C MET A 171 -6.86 6.14 -8.25
N GLN A 172 -7.59 5.28 -8.98
CA GLN A 172 -7.37 3.84 -8.90
C GLN A 172 -6.03 3.40 -9.45
N TRP A 173 -5.56 4.02 -10.54
CA TRP A 173 -4.24 3.72 -11.07
C TRP A 173 -3.13 4.20 -10.12
N ALA A 174 -3.27 5.37 -9.52
CA ALA A 174 -2.35 5.84 -8.48
C ALA A 174 -2.28 4.85 -7.32
N GLN A 175 -3.43 4.33 -6.87
CA GLN A 175 -3.49 3.33 -5.81
C GLN A 175 -2.90 1.98 -6.24
N PHE A 176 -3.19 1.53 -7.46
CA PHE A 176 -2.67 0.27 -8.02
C PHE A 176 -1.14 0.31 -8.11
N VAL A 177 -0.57 1.40 -8.62
CA VAL A 177 0.88 1.66 -8.67
C VAL A 177 1.47 1.78 -7.26
N ASN A 178 0.80 2.50 -6.34
CA ASN A 178 1.26 2.59 -4.96
C ASN A 178 1.36 1.20 -4.31
N ASN A 179 0.41 0.33 -4.62
CA ASN A 179 0.39 -1.04 -4.11
C ASN A 179 1.43 -1.96 -4.76
N ASP A 180 2.06 -1.55 -5.86
CA ASP A 180 3.24 -2.22 -6.43
C ASP A 180 4.54 -1.73 -5.76
N LEU A 181 4.58 -0.47 -5.33
CA LEU A 181 5.81 0.16 -4.84
C LEU A 181 6.00 0.05 -3.33
N THR A 182 4.93 0.17 -2.55
CA THR A 182 5.05 0.36 -1.10
C THR A 182 3.94 -0.28 -0.27
N ALA A 183 4.34 -1.03 0.75
CA ALA A 183 3.51 -1.43 1.88
C ALA A 183 4.34 -1.32 3.16
N THR A 184 3.84 -0.60 4.17
CA THR A 184 4.57 -0.46 5.43
C THR A 184 4.09 -1.49 6.45
N ALA A 185 5.02 -2.29 6.97
CA ALA A 185 4.74 -3.21 8.07
C ALA A 185 4.22 -2.46 9.31
N ILE A 186 3.14 -2.95 9.92
CA ILE A 186 2.63 -2.46 11.20
C ILE A 186 3.22 -3.33 12.32
N GLN A 187 3.55 -2.73 13.46
CA GLN A 187 3.94 -3.51 14.64
C GLN A 187 2.73 -4.31 15.12
N GLN A 188 2.81 -5.63 15.13
CA GLN A 188 1.73 -6.43 15.69
C GLN A 188 1.63 -6.16 17.21
N PRO A 189 0.44 -5.86 17.74
CA PRO A 189 0.21 -5.94 19.17
C PRO A 189 0.43 -7.40 19.61
N GLU A 190 1.04 -7.63 20.78
CA GLU A 190 1.07 -8.97 21.37
C GLU A 190 -0.36 -9.50 21.58
N GLU A 191 -0.55 -10.83 21.53
CA GLU A 191 -1.86 -11.44 21.79
C GLU A 191 -2.43 -10.96 23.13
N GLY A 192 -3.69 -10.50 23.14
CA GLY A 192 -4.35 -9.97 24.32
C GLY A 192 -4.13 -8.47 24.61
N VAL A 193 -3.40 -7.74 23.76
CA VAL A 193 -3.18 -6.30 23.94
C VAL A 193 -4.42 -5.49 23.52
N SER A 194 -4.97 -4.73 24.48
CA SER A 194 -6.04 -3.75 24.27
C SER A 194 -5.69 -2.73 23.18
N PRO A 195 -6.67 -2.22 22.39
CA PRO A 195 -6.46 -1.09 21.48
C PRO A 195 -5.66 0.05 22.14
N CYS A 196 -4.74 0.67 21.39
CA CYS A 196 -3.90 1.77 21.84
C CYS A 196 -4.72 2.96 22.36
N CYS A 197 -5.94 3.12 21.87
CA CYS A 197 -6.92 4.06 22.39
C CYS A 197 -7.88 3.37 23.40
N LYS A 198 -7.32 2.85 24.50
CA LYS A 198 -8.04 2.48 25.74
C LYS A 198 -7.09 2.68 26.92
N ASN A 199 -7.59 3.23 28.05
CA ASN A 199 -6.84 3.49 29.28
C ASN A 199 -5.50 4.26 29.10
N THR A 200 -5.62 5.49 28.58
CA THR A 200 -4.53 6.47 28.33
C THR A 200 -3.63 6.72 29.56
N LYS A 201 -4.14 6.55 30.78
CA LYS A 201 -3.38 6.82 32.02
C LYS A 201 -2.40 5.71 32.46
N LYS A 202 -2.56 4.45 32.02
CA LYS A 202 -1.70 3.31 32.44
C LYS A 202 -0.92 2.64 31.29
N ILE A 203 -1.41 2.69 30.06
CA ILE A 203 -0.86 1.89 28.93
C ILE A 203 0.31 2.59 28.19
N HIS A 204 0.36 3.93 28.18
CA HIS A 204 1.39 4.68 27.43
C HIS A 204 2.82 4.50 27.94
N ARG A 205 3.03 4.07 29.18
CA ARG A 205 4.38 3.80 29.71
C ARG A 205 4.92 2.41 29.35
N ARG A 206 4.07 1.45 28.95
CA ARG A 206 4.48 0.04 28.74
C ARG A 206 4.48 -0.43 27.29
N ASN A 207 3.68 0.15 26.39
CA ASN A 207 3.64 -0.32 25.00
C ASN A 207 4.31 0.67 24.02
N GLN A 208 5.58 0.40 23.68
CA GLN A 208 6.37 1.21 22.73
C GLN A 208 5.79 1.23 21.29
N GLY A 209 4.83 0.36 20.98
CA GLY A 209 4.18 0.28 19.66
C GLY A 209 2.96 1.18 19.49
N CYS A 210 2.44 1.81 20.55
CA CYS A 210 1.25 2.65 20.48
C CYS A 210 1.57 4.14 20.26
N PHE A 211 0.80 4.80 19.39
CA PHE A 211 0.87 6.25 19.18
C PHE A 211 -0.50 6.83 18.79
N PRO A 212 -1.51 6.75 19.69
CA PRO A 212 -2.89 7.14 19.39
C PRO A 212 -2.99 8.61 18.98
N ILE A 213 -4.03 8.93 18.22
CA ILE A 213 -4.31 10.29 17.76
C ILE A 213 -5.27 10.94 18.75
N PRO A 214 -4.86 11.96 19.52
CA PRO A 214 -5.76 12.63 20.47
C PRO A 214 -6.92 13.31 19.74
N ILE A 215 -8.13 13.24 20.28
CA ILE A 215 -9.29 13.95 19.75
C ILE A 215 -9.60 15.13 20.68
N ASP A 216 -9.88 16.29 20.09
CA ASP A 216 -10.31 17.46 20.84
C ASP A 216 -11.75 17.23 21.37
N PRO A 217 -12.07 17.52 22.64
CA PRO A 217 -13.44 17.40 23.14
C PRO A 217 -14.50 18.17 22.33
N ALA A 218 -14.09 19.20 21.59
CA ALA A 218 -14.96 19.96 20.69
C ALA A 218 -15.16 19.30 19.30
N ASP A 219 -14.57 18.13 19.04
CA ASP A 219 -14.78 17.39 17.79
C ASP A 219 -16.27 17.06 17.61
N ARG A 220 -16.80 17.45 16.45
CA ARG A 220 -18.22 17.33 16.15
C ARG A 220 -18.62 15.88 15.86
N PHE A 221 -17.71 15.09 15.31
CA PHE A 221 -17.97 13.73 14.86
C PHE A 221 -17.54 12.70 15.92
N PHE A 222 -16.24 12.62 16.21
CA PHE A 222 -15.72 11.62 17.15
C PHE A 222 -15.98 12.03 18.60
N LYS A 223 -16.62 11.14 19.36
CA LYS A 223 -16.92 11.33 20.80
C LYS A 223 -15.98 10.58 21.73
N THR A 224 -14.94 9.96 21.18
CA THR A 224 -13.88 9.27 21.94
C THR A 224 -12.73 10.24 22.27
N GLU A 225 -11.91 9.90 23.26
CA GLU A 225 -10.72 10.69 23.61
C GLU A 225 -9.60 10.61 22.55
N CYS A 226 -9.59 9.55 21.74
CA CYS A 226 -8.58 9.33 20.72
C CYS A 226 -9.06 8.39 19.60
N LEU A 227 -8.29 8.36 18.50
CA LEU A 227 -8.33 7.30 17.50
C LEU A 227 -7.19 6.31 17.77
N ASN A 228 -7.48 5.02 17.56
CA ASN A 228 -6.49 3.96 17.70
C ASN A 228 -5.42 4.08 16.60
N PHE A 229 -4.14 4.10 16.97
CA PHE A 229 -3.04 4.12 16.01
C PHE A 229 -1.83 3.34 16.54
N VAL A 230 -1.36 2.41 15.70
CA VAL A 230 -0.20 1.55 15.97
C VAL A 230 0.95 1.96 15.06
N ARG A 231 2.14 2.08 15.66
CA ARG A 231 3.37 2.46 14.96
C ARG A 231 3.78 1.40 13.95
N SER A 232 4.42 1.85 12.87
CA SER A 232 5.00 0.96 11.86
C SER A 232 6.16 0.16 12.45
N ARG A 233 6.31 -1.11 12.04
CA ARG A 233 7.43 -1.97 12.47
C ARG A 233 8.75 -1.32 12.08
N ALA A 234 9.67 -1.25 13.04
CA ALA A 234 11.04 -0.82 12.79
C ALA A 234 11.90 -2.02 12.38
N ILE A 235 12.87 -1.79 11.50
CA ILE A 235 13.89 -2.79 11.19
C ILE A 235 14.84 -2.89 12.38
N SER A 236 14.89 -4.07 13.01
CA SER A 236 15.84 -4.37 14.09
C SER A 236 17.15 -4.86 13.49
N THR A 237 18.07 -3.97 13.13
CA THR A 237 19.45 -4.40 12.86
C THR A 237 20.15 -4.60 14.19
N ARG A 238 20.83 -5.75 14.39
CA ARG A 238 21.65 -6.02 15.59
C ARG A 238 22.77 -4.98 15.81
N ILE A 239 23.01 -4.10 14.83
CA ILE A 239 24.24 -3.31 14.71
C ILE A 239 24.16 -1.93 15.38
N THR A 240 23.00 -1.29 15.61
CA THR A 240 23.03 0.02 16.29
C THR A 240 21.75 0.40 17.07
N ARG A 241 21.85 0.43 18.40
CA ARG A 241 20.98 1.23 19.30
C ARG A 241 21.14 2.75 19.11
N THR A 242 21.99 3.19 18.17
CA THR A 242 22.41 4.58 17.95
C THR A 242 21.87 5.21 16.66
N ASN A 243 21.29 4.44 15.73
CA ASN A 243 20.71 4.98 14.51
C ASN A 243 19.22 5.34 14.68
N PRO A 244 18.72 6.36 13.95
CA PRO A 244 17.29 6.65 13.91
C PRO A 244 16.46 5.45 13.44
N ARG A 245 15.23 5.37 13.94
CA ARG A 245 14.24 4.33 13.65
C ARG A 245 13.89 4.37 12.16
N GLU A 246 14.14 3.26 11.47
CA GLU A 246 13.78 3.07 10.07
C GLU A 246 12.67 2.05 9.90
N GLN A 247 11.71 2.40 9.05
CA GLN A 247 10.58 1.55 8.70
C GLN A 247 10.92 0.67 7.49
N GLN A 248 10.24 -0.46 7.41
CA GLN A 248 10.42 -1.46 6.38
C GLN A 248 9.36 -1.31 5.29
N ASN A 249 9.80 -1.38 4.03
CA ASN A 249 8.93 -1.65 2.90
C ASN A 249 8.74 -3.17 2.77
N LEU A 250 7.51 -3.65 2.75
CA LEU A 250 7.22 -5.06 2.57
C LEU A 250 7.30 -5.51 1.10
N LEU A 251 7.31 -4.56 0.16
CA LEU A 251 7.27 -4.85 -1.28
C LEU A 251 8.62 -4.57 -1.96
N SER A 252 8.81 -5.17 -3.13
CA SER A 252 9.86 -4.72 -4.05
C SER A 252 9.62 -3.25 -4.39
N SER A 253 10.69 -2.48 -4.57
CA SER A 253 10.55 -1.06 -4.91
C SER A 253 10.33 -0.82 -6.40
N TYR A 254 10.49 -1.84 -7.25
CA TYR A 254 10.39 -1.70 -8.70
C TYR A 254 8.93 -1.64 -9.16
N LEU A 255 8.69 -1.05 -10.33
CA LEU A 255 7.43 -1.25 -11.05
C LEU A 255 7.51 -2.57 -11.80
N ASP A 256 7.27 -3.67 -11.10
CA ASP A 256 7.41 -5.04 -11.60
C ASP A 256 6.13 -5.87 -11.45
N ALA A 257 5.00 -5.18 -11.23
CA ALA A 257 3.68 -5.77 -11.05
C ALA A 257 3.64 -6.80 -9.90
N SER A 258 4.46 -6.61 -8.87
CA SER A 258 4.41 -7.36 -7.62
C SER A 258 3.04 -7.27 -6.92
N ASN A 259 2.26 -6.21 -7.16
CA ASN A 259 0.86 -6.17 -6.73
C ASN A 259 -0.03 -7.24 -7.43
N VAL A 260 0.38 -7.77 -8.57
CA VAL A 260 -0.25 -8.90 -9.27
C VAL A 260 0.44 -10.22 -8.92
N TYR A 261 1.77 -10.25 -8.86
CA TYR A 261 2.57 -11.47 -8.77
C TYR A 261 3.13 -11.81 -7.38
N GLY A 262 3.03 -10.90 -6.41
CA GLY A 262 3.69 -11.00 -5.10
C GLY A 262 5.08 -10.38 -5.08
N SER A 263 5.54 -10.01 -3.88
CA SER A 263 6.91 -9.50 -3.62
C SER A 263 7.82 -10.55 -2.95
N ASP A 264 7.43 -11.83 -3.02
CA ASP A 264 8.18 -12.96 -2.51
C ASP A 264 7.80 -14.24 -3.28
N GLN A 265 8.69 -15.24 -3.24
CA GLN A 265 8.55 -16.46 -4.03
C GLN A 265 7.34 -17.30 -3.58
N ASP A 266 7.06 -17.36 -2.28
CA ASP A 266 5.96 -18.16 -1.73
C ASP A 266 4.60 -17.62 -2.20
N THR A 267 4.43 -16.29 -2.18
CA THR A 267 3.25 -15.60 -2.72
C THR A 267 3.13 -15.80 -4.22
N GLN A 268 4.23 -15.66 -4.97
CA GLN A 268 4.23 -15.87 -6.41
C GLN A 268 3.78 -17.30 -6.76
N ASP A 269 4.37 -18.32 -6.14
CA ASP A 269 4.03 -19.72 -6.40
C ASP A 269 2.59 -20.05 -5.99
N ARG A 270 2.09 -19.46 -4.90
CA ARG A 270 0.71 -19.63 -4.45
C ARG A 270 -0.31 -19.07 -5.46
N LEU A 271 0.04 -18.00 -6.18
CA LEU A 271 -0.83 -17.34 -7.17
C LEU A 271 -0.72 -17.94 -8.57
N ARG A 272 0.31 -18.75 -8.85
CA ARG A 272 0.50 -19.46 -10.12
C ARG A 272 -0.50 -20.59 -10.29
N GLY A 273 -1.06 -20.67 -11.48
CA GLY A 273 -1.91 -21.76 -11.95
C GLY A 273 -1.18 -22.64 -12.97
N ASP A 274 -1.93 -23.55 -13.58
CA ASP A 274 -1.35 -24.54 -14.49
C ASP A 274 -0.84 -23.91 -15.79
N ASN A 275 0.21 -24.51 -16.36
CA ASN A 275 0.77 -24.15 -17.67
C ASN A 275 1.14 -22.66 -17.81
N GLY A 276 1.68 -22.09 -16.73
CA GLY A 276 2.18 -20.70 -16.71
C GLY A 276 1.11 -19.64 -16.51
N ARG A 277 -0.16 -20.02 -16.32
CA ARG A 277 -1.26 -19.09 -16.01
C ARG A 277 -1.16 -18.56 -14.57
N MET A 278 -1.90 -17.50 -14.29
CA MET A 278 -2.30 -17.10 -12.94
C MET A 278 -3.59 -17.82 -12.53
N ARG A 279 -3.70 -18.18 -11.25
CA ARG A 279 -4.92 -18.78 -10.68
C ARG A 279 -6.08 -17.82 -10.78
N THR A 280 -7.25 -18.37 -11.05
CA THR A 280 -8.52 -17.65 -11.04
C THR A 280 -9.59 -18.48 -10.36
N SER A 281 -10.67 -17.82 -9.94
CA SER A 281 -11.89 -18.47 -9.47
C SER A 281 -12.95 -18.47 -10.58
N ALA A 282 -14.15 -18.97 -10.27
CA ALA A 282 -15.28 -18.98 -11.20
C ALA A 282 -15.53 -17.59 -11.82
N ARG A 283 -15.94 -17.57 -13.10
CA ARG A 283 -16.09 -16.35 -13.92
C ARG A 283 -14.79 -15.58 -14.15
N ASN A 284 -13.65 -16.26 -14.06
CA ASN A 284 -12.33 -15.69 -14.31
C ASN A 284 -12.05 -14.47 -13.41
N LEU A 285 -12.52 -14.54 -12.16
CA LEU A 285 -12.22 -13.56 -11.12
C LEU A 285 -10.92 -13.95 -10.40
N LEU A 286 -10.40 -13.07 -9.55
CA LEU A 286 -9.25 -13.38 -8.71
C LEU A 286 -9.50 -14.65 -7.85
N PRO A 287 -8.45 -15.38 -7.47
CA PRO A 287 -8.57 -16.59 -6.68
C PRO A 287 -9.11 -16.30 -5.27
N LYS A 288 -9.61 -17.33 -4.59
CA LYS A 288 -10.05 -17.23 -3.19
C LYS A 288 -8.85 -17.04 -2.27
N GLY A 289 -8.89 -15.99 -1.46
CA GLY A 289 -7.89 -15.66 -0.44
C GLY A 289 -8.22 -16.24 0.94
N ARG A 290 -7.47 -15.78 1.94
CA ARG A 290 -7.64 -16.15 3.35
C ARG A 290 -8.83 -15.42 3.98
N ASP A 291 -9.39 -16.00 5.02
CA ASP A 291 -10.51 -15.39 5.77
C ASP A 291 -9.98 -14.26 6.68
N GLY A 292 -10.58 -13.07 6.61
CA GLY A 292 -10.23 -11.92 7.49
C GLY A 292 -9.84 -10.64 6.75
N ASP A 293 -9.57 -10.72 5.45
CA ASP A 293 -9.01 -9.59 4.67
C ASP A 293 -10.07 -8.60 4.15
N CYS A 294 -11.36 -8.93 4.29
CA CYS A 294 -12.46 -8.16 3.71
C CYS A 294 -13.79 -8.30 4.48
N ILE A 295 -14.76 -7.43 4.16
CA ILE A 295 -16.12 -7.46 4.69
C ILE A 295 -16.98 -8.45 3.89
N ARG A 296 -17.16 -9.67 4.42
CA ARG A 296 -17.90 -10.77 3.78
C ARG A 296 -19.41 -10.76 4.08
N LYS A 297 -20.12 -9.65 3.83
CA LYS A 297 -21.60 -9.61 4.03
C LYS A 297 -22.33 -10.55 3.06
N ASN A 298 -22.27 -10.26 1.76
CA ASN A 298 -22.90 -11.08 0.71
C ASN A 298 -21.89 -11.58 -0.34
N ALA A 299 -20.60 -11.59 0.01
CA ALA A 299 -19.54 -12.09 -0.87
C ALA A 299 -19.16 -13.52 -0.47
N PRO A 300 -19.03 -14.45 -1.44
CA PRO A 300 -18.71 -15.86 -1.14
C PRO A 300 -17.33 -15.99 -0.49
N PHE A 301 -16.36 -15.14 -0.83
CA PHE A 301 -15.02 -15.12 -0.26
C PHE A 301 -14.31 -13.78 -0.47
N CYS A 302 -13.21 -13.54 0.25
CA CYS A 302 -12.25 -12.48 -0.05
C CYS A 302 -11.32 -12.94 -1.18
N PHE A 303 -10.97 -12.05 -2.11
CA PHE A 303 -9.99 -12.34 -3.16
C PHE A 303 -8.55 -12.39 -2.67
N ASP A 304 -7.74 -13.14 -3.37
CA ASP A 304 -6.29 -13.20 -3.22
C ASP A 304 -5.58 -12.49 -4.39
N ALA A 305 -4.43 -11.87 -4.12
CA ALA A 305 -3.63 -11.16 -5.11
C ALA A 305 -2.16 -11.09 -4.63
N GLY A 306 -1.30 -10.45 -5.43
CA GLY A 306 0.08 -10.18 -5.04
C GLY A 306 0.22 -9.16 -3.91
N ASP A 307 -0.81 -8.32 -3.70
CA ASP A 307 -0.90 -7.38 -2.58
C ASP A 307 -2.22 -7.57 -1.80
N ASP A 308 -2.12 -7.65 -0.48
CA ASP A 308 -3.24 -7.95 0.42
C ASP A 308 -4.30 -6.82 0.47
N ARG A 309 -4.00 -5.62 -0.05
CA ARG A 309 -4.93 -4.47 -0.02
C ARG A 309 -5.85 -4.43 -1.25
N VAL A 310 -5.97 -5.53 -1.97
CA VAL A 310 -6.76 -5.65 -3.21
C VAL A 310 -8.23 -5.22 -3.06
N HIS A 311 -8.83 -5.35 -1.87
CA HIS A 311 -10.24 -4.99 -1.63
C HIS A 311 -10.49 -3.55 -1.20
N VAL A 312 -9.44 -2.73 -1.04
CA VAL A 312 -9.62 -1.37 -0.48
C VAL A 312 -10.68 -0.60 -1.25
N PHE A 313 -10.73 -0.70 -2.58
CA PHE A 313 -11.82 -0.14 -3.37
C PHE A 313 -12.17 -1.06 -4.54
N PRO A 314 -13.44 -1.16 -4.98
CA PRO A 314 -13.82 -2.07 -6.07
C PRO A 314 -13.09 -1.78 -7.39
N GLY A 315 -12.86 -0.51 -7.74
CA GLY A 315 -12.05 -0.14 -8.91
C GLY A 315 -10.63 -0.71 -8.87
N LEU A 316 -10.02 -0.78 -7.68
CA LEU A 316 -8.70 -1.42 -7.48
C LEU A 316 -8.78 -2.93 -7.73
N THR A 317 -9.76 -3.62 -7.13
CA THR A 317 -9.95 -5.07 -7.38
C THR A 317 -10.22 -5.37 -8.85
N ALA A 318 -10.93 -4.48 -9.55
CA ALA A 318 -11.16 -4.58 -10.99
C ALA A 318 -9.85 -4.46 -11.78
N LEU A 319 -8.93 -3.56 -11.42
CA LEU A 319 -7.60 -3.49 -12.03
C LEU A 319 -6.78 -4.77 -11.79
N HIS A 320 -6.73 -5.29 -10.56
CA HIS A 320 -6.07 -6.58 -10.29
C HIS A 320 -6.67 -7.71 -11.16
N THR A 321 -7.99 -7.77 -11.25
CA THR A 321 -8.70 -8.74 -12.10
C THR A 321 -8.31 -8.55 -13.58
N ALA A 322 -8.22 -7.31 -14.06
CA ALA A 322 -7.85 -7.00 -15.44
C ALA A 322 -6.46 -7.53 -15.78
N PHE A 323 -5.45 -7.28 -14.94
CA PHE A 323 -4.09 -7.72 -15.19
C PHE A 323 -3.91 -9.23 -15.07
N VAL A 324 -4.63 -9.91 -14.16
CA VAL A 324 -4.64 -11.39 -14.11
C VAL A 324 -5.28 -11.99 -15.36
N ARG A 325 -6.40 -11.43 -15.82
CA ARG A 325 -7.04 -11.87 -17.07
C ARG A 325 -6.15 -11.62 -18.28
N TYR A 326 -5.47 -10.48 -18.32
CA TYR A 326 -4.60 -10.11 -19.43
C TYR A 326 -3.32 -10.96 -19.46
N HIS A 327 -2.75 -11.29 -18.30
CA HIS A 327 -1.69 -12.29 -18.19
C HIS A 327 -2.14 -13.61 -18.82
N ASN A 328 -3.28 -14.14 -18.38
CA ASN A 328 -3.80 -15.41 -18.88
C ASN A 328 -4.10 -15.38 -20.39
N TYR A 329 -4.56 -14.26 -20.91
CA TYR A 329 -4.76 -14.04 -22.35
C TYR A 329 -3.43 -14.15 -23.13
N ILE A 330 -2.35 -13.53 -22.63
CA ILE A 330 -1.02 -13.60 -23.26
C ILE A 330 -0.44 -15.02 -23.18
N VAL A 331 -0.57 -15.70 -22.03
CA VAL A 331 -0.11 -17.09 -21.86
C VAL A 331 -0.76 -18.01 -22.88
N ASP A 332 -2.07 -17.87 -23.12
CA ASP A 332 -2.80 -18.73 -24.04
C ASP A 332 -2.30 -18.58 -25.49
N ASP A 333 -2.05 -17.35 -25.94
CA ASP A 333 -1.52 -17.07 -27.26
C ASP A 333 -0.06 -17.55 -27.42
N LEU A 334 0.79 -17.26 -26.43
CA LEU A 334 2.19 -17.70 -26.44
C LEU A 334 2.31 -19.22 -26.42
N LYS A 335 1.48 -19.91 -25.63
CA LYS A 335 1.46 -21.38 -25.58
C LYS A 335 1.04 -22.00 -26.91
N GLN A 336 0.11 -21.37 -27.62
CA GLN A 336 -0.34 -21.85 -28.93
C GLN A 336 0.77 -21.79 -29.98
N HIS A 337 1.63 -20.76 -29.93
CA HIS A 337 2.65 -20.53 -30.96
C HIS A 337 4.06 -20.99 -30.57
N ASN A 338 4.32 -21.20 -29.27
CA ASN A 338 5.60 -21.69 -28.74
C ASN A 338 5.41 -23.05 -28.05
N THR A 339 5.20 -24.11 -28.83
CA THR A 339 4.86 -25.44 -28.29
C THR A 339 5.97 -26.08 -27.44
N GLY A 340 7.22 -25.61 -27.58
CA GLY A 340 8.36 -26.04 -26.78
C GLY A 340 8.51 -25.34 -25.42
N TRP A 341 7.71 -24.31 -25.13
CA TRP A 341 7.81 -23.58 -23.85
C TRP A 341 7.07 -24.30 -22.73
N ASP A 342 7.75 -24.49 -21.60
CA ASP A 342 7.12 -24.99 -20.37
C ASP A 342 6.34 -23.89 -19.62
N GLY A 343 5.63 -24.28 -18.56
CA GLY A 343 4.85 -23.37 -17.74
C GLY A 343 5.67 -22.32 -16.99
N ASP A 344 6.94 -22.59 -16.70
CA ASP A 344 7.83 -21.62 -16.05
C ASP A 344 8.25 -20.52 -17.03
N ARG A 345 8.64 -20.90 -18.25
CA ARG A 345 8.98 -19.99 -19.33
C ARG A 345 7.79 -19.11 -19.71
N LEU A 346 6.61 -19.70 -19.93
CA LEU A 346 5.38 -18.97 -20.25
C LEU A 346 5.04 -17.94 -19.17
N PHE A 347 5.12 -18.33 -17.90
CA PHE A 347 4.85 -17.44 -16.78
C PHE A 347 5.84 -16.27 -16.73
N GLN A 348 7.15 -16.55 -16.81
CA GLN A 348 8.18 -15.53 -16.65
C GLN A 348 8.21 -14.54 -17.83
N GLU A 349 8.05 -15.01 -19.07
CA GLU A 349 7.94 -14.13 -20.23
C GLU A 349 6.68 -13.25 -20.15
N THR A 350 5.54 -13.83 -19.77
CA THR A 350 4.32 -13.04 -19.60
C THR A 350 4.43 -12.03 -18.45
N ARG A 351 5.01 -12.42 -17.30
CA ARG A 351 5.30 -11.51 -16.19
C ARG A 351 6.19 -10.35 -16.63
N LYS A 352 7.21 -10.63 -17.45
CA LYS A 352 8.11 -9.61 -18.02
C LYS A 352 7.34 -8.63 -18.93
N ILE A 353 6.46 -9.13 -19.81
CA ILE A 353 5.60 -8.32 -20.68
C ILE A 353 4.65 -7.44 -19.85
N ILE A 354 3.97 -8.02 -18.86
CA ILE A 354 3.03 -7.28 -18.01
C ILE A 354 3.74 -6.19 -17.19
N SER A 355 4.92 -6.49 -16.65
CA SER A 355 5.75 -5.49 -15.95
C SER A 355 6.10 -4.32 -16.87
N ALA A 356 6.48 -4.61 -18.12
CA ALA A 356 6.80 -3.60 -19.11
C ALA A 356 5.60 -2.72 -19.48
N ILE A 357 4.43 -3.33 -19.62
CA ILE A 357 3.16 -2.62 -19.90
C ILE A 357 2.78 -1.73 -18.71
N LEU A 358 2.92 -2.20 -17.47
CA LEU A 358 2.69 -1.41 -16.27
C LEU A 358 3.62 -0.19 -16.20
N GLN A 359 4.92 -0.39 -16.45
CA GLN A 359 5.91 0.69 -16.53
C GLN A 359 5.53 1.72 -17.60
N ARG A 360 5.23 1.24 -18.81
CA ARG A 360 4.83 2.10 -19.93
C ARG A 360 3.60 2.93 -19.57
N ILE A 361 2.48 2.31 -19.23
CA ILE A 361 1.22 3.02 -18.92
C ILE A 361 1.45 4.04 -17.79
N THR A 362 2.21 3.67 -16.77
CA THR A 362 2.53 4.58 -15.66
C THR A 362 3.27 5.83 -16.17
N TYR A 363 4.30 5.69 -17.01
CA TYR A 363 5.13 6.82 -17.43
C TYR A 363 4.59 7.60 -18.64
N THR A 364 3.78 6.98 -19.50
CA THR A 364 3.31 7.59 -20.75
C THR A 364 1.84 8.00 -20.73
N GLU A 365 1.03 7.43 -19.85
CA GLU A 365 -0.40 7.76 -19.74
C GLU A 365 -0.72 8.40 -18.39
N PHE A 366 -0.24 7.84 -17.27
CA PHE A 366 -0.58 8.34 -15.93
C PHE A 366 0.24 9.57 -15.50
N LEU A 367 1.57 9.49 -15.52
CA LEU A 367 2.42 10.59 -15.05
C LEU A 367 2.18 11.91 -15.79
N PRO A 368 1.91 11.95 -17.12
CA PRO A 368 1.54 13.19 -17.81
C PRO A 368 0.22 13.83 -17.36
N GLU A 369 -0.72 13.08 -16.77
CA GLU A 369 -1.93 13.66 -16.18
C GLU A 369 -1.65 14.25 -14.78
N VAL A 370 -0.53 13.85 -14.17
CA VAL A 370 -0.18 14.22 -12.79
C VAL A 370 0.87 15.34 -12.73
N LEU A 371 1.88 15.27 -13.60
CA LEU A 371 3.08 16.12 -13.57
C LEU A 371 3.14 17.03 -14.80
N SER A 372 3.70 18.21 -14.63
CA SER A 372 3.95 19.13 -15.75
C SER A 372 4.96 18.56 -16.74
N ASP A 373 4.84 18.95 -18.01
CA ASP A 373 5.83 18.63 -19.04
C ASP A 373 7.26 19.03 -18.64
N ALA A 374 7.40 20.16 -17.94
CA ALA A 374 8.67 20.64 -17.42
C ALA A 374 9.24 19.68 -16.37
N THR A 375 8.42 19.19 -15.45
CA THR A 375 8.80 18.18 -14.45
C THR A 375 9.17 16.86 -15.13
N MET A 376 8.37 16.40 -16.09
CA MET A 376 8.64 15.19 -16.87
C MET A 376 10.00 15.24 -17.58
N ASN A 377 10.35 16.40 -18.15
CA ASN A 377 11.65 16.63 -18.78
C ASN A 377 12.79 16.69 -17.76
N LYS A 378 12.64 17.49 -16.69
CA LYS A 378 13.66 17.68 -15.64
C LYS A 378 14.13 16.35 -15.03
N TYR A 379 13.20 15.44 -14.78
CA TYR A 379 13.46 14.15 -14.15
C TYR A 379 13.62 12.99 -15.14
N LYS A 380 13.73 13.27 -16.46
CA LYS A 380 13.93 12.27 -17.52
C LYS A 380 12.86 11.17 -17.56
N LEU A 381 11.62 11.53 -17.27
CA LEU A 381 10.51 10.59 -17.12
C LEU A 381 9.90 10.18 -18.47
N LYS A 382 9.97 11.03 -19.49
CA LYS A 382 9.41 10.72 -20.82
C LYS A 382 10.00 9.45 -21.42
N GLU A 383 9.17 8.69 -22.13
CA GLU A 383 9.59 7.49 -22.88
C GLU A 383 10.76 7.83 -23.82
N GLY A 384 11.76 6.96 -23.85
CA GLY A 384 12.95 7.14 -24.67
C GLY A 384 12.77 6.66 -26.11
N ASN A 385 13.80 6.90 -26.93
CA ASN A 385 13.90 6.38 -28.30
C ASN A 385 14.74 5.09 -28.32
N ASN A 386 14.47 4.18 -27.38
CA ASN A 386 15.18 2.89 -27.22
C ASN A 386 16.69 3.07 -26.90
N ASN A 387 17.03 4.13 -26.17
CA ASN A 387 18.40 4.49 -25.79
C ASN A 387 18.56 4.57 -24.26
N TYR A 388 17.74 3.83 -23.52
CA TYR A 388 17.82 3.79 -22.06
C TYR A 388 19.20 3.30 -21.61
N GLN A 389 19.75 3.99 -20.61
CA GLN A 389 20.99 3.62 -19.96
C GLN A 389 20.74 3.45 -18.46
N TYR A 390 20.84 2.21 -18.01
CA TYR A 390 20.78 1.89 -16.59
C TYR A 390 21.94 2.56 -15.84
N ASN A 391 21.62 3.25 -14.75
CA ASN A 391 22.62 3.84 -13.87
C ASN A 391 22.74 3.01 -12.59
N ILE A 392 23.80 2.21 -12.52
CA ILE A 392 24.08 1.32 -11.39
C ILE A 392 24.32 2.04 -10.05
N SER A 393 24.58 3.35 -10.08
CA SER A 393 24.78 4.16 -8.87
C SER A 393 23.47 4.76 -8.32
N VAL A 394 22.36 4.68 -9.07
CA VAL A 394 21.06 5.17 -8.62
C VAL A 394 20.40 4.15 -7.70
N ASN A 395 19.89 4.63 -6.56
CA ASN A 395 19.18 3.79 -5.59
C ASN A 395 17.66 3.82 -5.85
N PRO A 396 17.07 2.75 -6.39
CA PRO A 396 15.65 2.68 -6.74
C PRO A 396 14.72 2.50 -5.52
N SER A 397 15.26 2.24 -4.32
CA SER A 397 14.44 2.01 -3.13
C SER A 397 13.43 3.13 -2.91
N ILE A 398 12.25 2.83 -2.39
CA ILE A 398 11.23 3.86 -2.12
C ILE A 398 11.67 4.79 -0.99
N ALA A 399 11.52 6.10 -1.18
CA ALA A 399 11.79 7.10 -0.17
C ALA A 399 10.63 7.23 0.83
N GLY A 400 10.94 7.39 2.12
CA GLY A 400 9.91 7.55 3.15
C GLY A 400 8.99 8.77 2.91
N GLY A 401 9.55 9.90 2.44
CA GLY A 401 8.75 11.08 2.08
C GLY A 401 7.81 10.85 0.89
N PHE A 402 8.18 9.95 -0.04
CA PHE A 402 7.31 9.53 -1.13
C PHE A 402 6.18 8.63 -0.62
N ALA A 403 6.52 7.53 0.07
CA ALA A 403 5.55 6.51 0.51
C ALA A 403 4.55 7.01 1.56
N THR A 404 5.00 7.89 2.47
CA THR A 404 4.23 8.29 3.65
C THR A 404 3.53 9.64 3.46
N ALA A 405 3.92 10.44 2.47
CA ALA A 405 3.29 11.74 2.22
C ALA A 405 3.00 11.99 0.73
N ALA A 406 4.03 12.10 -0.13
CA ALA A 406 3.83 12.66 -1.47
C ALA A 406 2.92 11.80 -2.37
N PHE A 407 3.07 10.47 -2.35
CA PHE A 407 2.23 9.59 -3.19
C PHE A 407 0.85 9.29 -2.58
N ARG A 408 0.52 9.94 -1.45
CA ARG A 408 -0.82 9.91 -0.83
C ARG A 408 -1.77 10.96 -1.40
N PHE A 409 -1.34 11.75 -2.39
CA PHE A 409 -2.20 12.73 -3.06
C PHE A 409 -3.46 12.09 -3.66
N GLY A 410 -3.40 10.82 -4.07
CA GLY A 410 -4.56 10.09 -4.61
C GLY A 410 -5.76 10.05 -3.65
N HIS A 411 -5.55 10.18 -2.34
CA HIS A 411 -6.64 10.25 -1.36
C HIS A 411 -7.57 11.44 -1.58
N THR A 412 -7.11 12.54 -2.20
CA THR A 412 -7.97 13.71 -2.49
C THR A 412 -8.89 13.49 -3.68
N TYR A 413 -8.63 12.46 -4.47
CA TYR A 413 -9.42 12.11 -5.66
C TYR A 413 -10.49 11.05 -5.38
N ILE A 414 -10.58 10.55 -4.14
CA ILE A 414 -11.61 9.59 -3.75
C ILE A 414 -12.97 10.31 -3.80
N PRO A 415 -13.93 9.84 -4.63
CA PRO A 415 -15.22 10.50 -4.76
C PRO A 415 -16.07 10.26 -3.50
N ILE A 416 -17.09 11.09 -3.29
CA ILE A 416 -18.08 10.90 -2.21
C ILE A 416 -19.02 9.74 -2.53
N LEU A 417 -19.48 9.71 -3.79
CA LEU A 417 -20.41 8.73 -4.33
C LEU A 417 -19.79 8.11 -5.59
N MET A 418 -20.09 6.86 -5.85
CA MET A 418 -19.82 6.19 -7.12
C MET A 418 -21.12 5.57 -7.62
N VAL A 419 -21.39 5.66 -8.92
CA VAL A 419 -22.53 4.98 -9.51
C VAL A 419 -22.20 3.49 -9.64
N ILE A 420 -23.04 2.60 -9.11
CA ILE A 420 -22.95 1.16 -9.30
C ILE A 420 -24.35 0.63 -9.62
N ASP A 421 -24.49 -0.06 -10.76
CA ASP A 421 -25.78 -0.57 -11.29
C ASP A 421 -26.89 0.50 -11.25
N ASP A 422 -26.58 1.68 -11.80
CA ASP A 422 -27.43 2.87 -11.87
C ASP A 422 -27.86 3.46 -10.51
N LYS A 423 -27.17 3.11 -9.42
CA LYS A 423 -27.41 3.65 -8.07
C LYS A 423 -26.19 4.39 -7.55
N GLU A 424 -26.40 5.55 -6.95
CA GLU A 424 -25.34 6.25 -6.23
C GLU A 424 -25.04 5.54 -4.91
N VAL A 425 -23.80 5.08 -4.74
CA VAL A 425 -23.31 4.39 -3.55
C VAL A 425 -22.24 5.24 -2.88
N PRO A 426 -22.39 5.58 -1.58
CA PRO A 426 -21.34 6.23 -0.81
C PRO A 426 -20.05 5.43 -0.75
N SER A 427 -18.92 6.12 -0.89
CA SER A 427 -17.61 5.48 -0.86
C SER A 427 -17.36 4.66 0.42
N ARG A 428 -17.90 5.07 1.58
CA ARG A 428 -17.81 4.28 2.82
C ARG A 428 -18.35 2.86 2.72
N GLU A 429 -19.34 2.62 1.85
CA GLU A 429 -19.94 1.29 1.64
C GLU A 429 -19.14 0.40 0.68
N LEU A 430 -18.28 1.02 -0.14
CA LEU A 430 -17.46 0.35 -1.14
C LEU A 430 -16.16 -0.22 -0.55
N PHE A 431 -15.64 0.38 0.52
CA PHE A 431 -14.37 -0.01 1.11
C PHE A 431 -14.39 -1.45 1.64
N ASN A 432 -13.36 -2.24 1.30
CA ASN A 432 -13.17 -3.63 1.73
C ASN A 432 -14.37 -4.56 1.43
N ASN A 433 -15.22 -4.21 0.46
CA ASN A 433 -16.44 -4.94 0.16
C ASN A 433 -16.36 -5.62 -1.22
N PRO A 434 -15.92 -6.90 -1.30
CA PRO A 434 -15.77 -7.57 -2.58
C PRO A 434 -17.11 -7.94 -3.24
N GLN A 435 -18.26 -7.74 -2.57
CA GLN A 435 -19.58 -8.03 -3.14
C GLN A 435 -19.75 -7.37 -4.51
N PHE A 436 -19.36 -6.10 -4.65
CA PHE A 436 -19.50 -5.33 -5.88
C PHE A 436 -18.75 -5.94 -7.07
N ILE A 437 -17.67 -6.70 -6.82
CA ILE A 437 -16.96 -7.42 -7.87
C ILE A 437 -17.69 -8.71 -8.26
N PHE A 438 -18.32 -9.39 -7.30
CA PHE A 438 -19.08 -10.60 -7.59
C PHE A 438 -20.39 -10.30 -8.33
N THR A 439 -21.06 -9.19 -8.04
CA THR A 439 -22.39 -8.87 -8.59
C THR A 439 -22.35 -7.85 -9.72
N SER A 440 -21.41 -6.91 -9.68
CA SER A 440 -21.52 -5.63 -10.40
C SER A 440 -20.22 -5.22 -11.11
N LEU A 441 -19.31 -6.17 -11.39
CA LEU A 441 -17.98 -5.91 -11.95
C LEU A 441 -18.02 -5.03 -13.20
N LYS A 442 -18.97 -5.25 -14.11
CA LYS A 442 -19.08 -4.45 -15.34
C LYS A 442 -19.37 -2.99 -15.01
N SER A 443 -20.36 -2.72 -14.14
CA SER A 443 -20.68 -1.36 -13.71
C SER A 443 -19.51 -0.73 -12.96
N VAL A 444 -18.82 -1.47 -12.09
CA VAL A 444 -17.60 -1.00 -11.42
C VAL A 444 -16.56 -0.51 -12.43
N VAL A 445 -16.29 -1.29 -13.48
CA VAL A 445 -15.32 -0.91 -14.52
C VAL A 445 -15.80 0.32 -15.29
N GLU A 446 -17.04 0.33 -15.77
CA GLU A 446 -17.60 1.42 -16.58
C GLU A 446 -17.66 2.76 -15.81
N ASN A 447 -17.99 2.71 -14.52
CA ASN A 447 -18.11 3.89 -13.67
C ASN A 447 -16.77 4.31 -13.05
N THR A 448 -15.80 3.40 -12.89
CA THR A 448 -14.41 3.83 -12.61
C THR A 448 -13.87 4.70 -13.76
N LEU A 449 -14.29 4.43 -15.00
CA LEU A 449 -13.90 5.20 -16.18
C LEU A 449 -14.72 6.47 -16.39
N SER A 450 -16.01 6.47 -16.01
CA SER A 450 -16.98 7.51 -16.38
C SER A 450 -17.35 8.45 -15.23
N ASP A 451 -17.22 8.03 -13.98
CA ASP A 451 -17.49 8.90 -12.84
C ASP A 451 -16.35 9.90 -12.67
N PRO A 452 -16.65 11.17 -12.34
CA PRO A 452 -15.63 12.12 -12.00
C PRO A 452 -15.00 11.78 -10.65
N ALA A 453 -13.68 11.89 -10.57
CA ALA A 453 -12.99 11.87 -9.28
C ALA A 453 -13.28 13.17 -8.50
N GLN A 454 -12.99 13.17 -7.20
CA GLN A 454 -13.00 14.43 -6.43
C GLN A 454 -11.85 15.35 -6.90
N LEU A 455 -12.07 16.66 -6.90
CA LEU A 455 -11.05 17.64 -7.25
C LEU A 455 -9.94 17.61 -6.21
N ARG A 456 -8.69 17.58 -6.68
CA ARG A 456 -7.52 17.80 -5.84
C ARG A 456 -7.45 19.27 -5.44
N ASP A 457 -7.97 19.55 -4.26
CA ASP A 457 -7.62 20.69 -3.44
C ASP A 457 -7.22 20.19 -2.04
N ARG A 458 -7.04 21.08 -1.06
CA ARG A 458 -6.79 20.65 0.33
C ARG A 458 -8.01 19.99 0.97
N SER A 459 -9.19 19.97 0.35
CA SER A 459 -10.42 19.44 0.90
C SER A 459 -10.52 17.94 0.64
N LEU A 460 -10.93 17.16 1.65
CA LEU A 460 -11.13 15.72 1.50
C LEU A 460 -12.52 15.33 1.98
N SER A 461 -13.12 14.34 1.32
CA SER A 461 -14.47 13.85 1.63
C SER A 461 -14.60 13.36 3.08
N GLU A 462 -15.76 13.60 3.70
CA GLU A 462 -16.16 13.02 5.00
C GLU A 462 -16.14 11.48 4.97
N GLU A 463 -16.30 10.87 3.80
CA GLU A 463 -16.21 9.42 3.61
C GLU A 463 -14.86 8.83 4.04
N ILE A 464 -13.78 9.65 4.04
CA ILE A 464 -12.43 9.24 4.42
C ILE A 464 -11.86 10.02 5.62
N THR A 465 -12.40 11.18 5.96
CA THR A 465 -11.99 11.93 7.16
C THR A 465 -12.78 11.55 8.40
N ASP A 466 -14.03 11.10 8.25
CA ASP A 466 -14.90 10.73 9.37
C ASP A 466 -15.34 9.26 9.29
N HIS A 467 -15.56 8.73 8.08
CA HIS A 467 -16.20 7.42 7.87
C HIS A 467 -15.27 6.32 7.30
N LEU A 468 -13.94 6.49 7.39
CA LEU A 468 -13.01 5.50 6.82
C LEU A 468 -13.16 4.14 7.54
N PHE A 469 -13.41 3.08 6.76
CA PHE A 469 -13.63 1.71 7.24
C PHE A 469 -14.61 1.63 8.41
N GLU A 470 -15.71 2.40 8.33
CA GLU A 470 -16.72 2.47 9.37
C GLU A 470 -17.35 1.10 9.66
N THR A 471 -17.44 0.79 10.95
CA THR A 471 -18.12 -0.39 11.48
C THR A 471 -18.97 0.02 12.68
N ALA A 472 -19.76 -0.92 13.21
CA ALA A 472 -20.49 -0.70 14.46
C ALA A 472 -19.57 -0.36 15.67
N MET A 473 -18.26 -0.62 15.56
CA MET A 473 -17.26 -0.30 16.59
C MET A 473 -16.60 1.07 16.41
N GLY A 474 -16.92 1.80 15.35
CA GLY A 474 -16.36 3.11 15.01
C GLY A 474 -15.69 3.14 13.62
N SER A 475 -15.05 4.27 13.34
CA SER A 475 -14.42 4.60 12.06
C SER A 475 -13.05 5.28 12.28
N PHE A 476 -12.38 5.62 11.18
CA PHE A 476 -11.08 6.29 11.20
C PHE A 476 -11.06 7.57 10.37
N ASP A 477 -10.00 8.36 10.55
CA ASP A 477 -9.68 9.55 9.74
C ASP A 477 -8.39 9.28 8.95
N LEU A 478 -8.50 9.13 7.62
CA LEU A 478 -7.38 8.83 6.73
C LEU A 478 -6.33 9.95 6.72
N VAL A 479 -6.76 11.21 6.78
CA VAL A 479 -5.86 12.37 6.74
C VAL A 479 -5.09 12.47 8.04
N ALA A 480 -5.78 12.31 9.18
CA ALA A 480 -5.13 12.24 10.48
C ALA A 480 -4.15 11.06 10.54
N PHE A 481 -4.48 9.91 9.93
CA PHE A 481 -3.56 8.78 9.82
C PHE A 481 -2.32 9.11 8.98
N ASN A 482 -2.45 9.81 7.85
CA ASN A 482 -1.29 10.22 7.03
C ASN A 482 -0.35 11.12 7.82
N ILE A 483 -0.89 12.11 8.54
CA ILE A 483 -0.11 13.03 9.37
C ILE A 483 0.57 12.30 10.52
N GLN A 484 -0.20 11.48 11.26
CA GLN A 484 0.32 10.70 12.38
C GLN A 484 1.38 9.69 11.92
N ARG A 485 1.20 9.07 10.74
CA ARG A 485 2.19 8.18 10.12
C ARG A 485 3.45 8.92 9.70
N GLY A 486 3.34 10.13 9.17
CA GLY A 486 4.49 10.99 8.89
C GLY A 486 5.33 11.25 10.14
N ARG A 487 4.68 11.58 11.27
CA ARG A 487 5.33 11.77 12.57
C ARG A 487 5.93 10.46 13.12
N ASP A 488 5.23 9.33 12.99
CA ASP A 488 5.72 7.99 13.35
C ASP A 488 6.98 7.59 12.58
N HIS A 489 7.03 7.95 11.30
CA HIS A 489 8.15 7.68 10.39
C HIS A 489 9.31 8.66 10.54
N GLY A 490 9.18 9.67 11.42
CA GLY A 490 10.18 10.71 11.59
C GLY A 490 10.40 11.51 10.30
N LEU A 491 9.33 11.76 9.53
CA LEU A 491 9.41 12.70 8.42
C LEU A 491 9.66 14.12 8.95
N PRO A 492 10.67 14.84 8.41
CA PRO A 492 10.86 16.25 8.73
C PRO A 492 9.71 17.15 8.28
N SER A 493 9.77 18.41 8.73
CA SER A 493 8.80 19.44 8.34
C SER A 493 8.78 19.71 6.84
N TYR A 494 7.68 20.30 6.38
CA TYR A 494 7.50 20.81 5.03
C TYR A 494 8.70 21.66 4.53
N ASN A 495 9.16 22.64 5.31
CA ASN A 495 10.29 23.50 4.95
C ASN A 495 11.60 22.72 4.74
N THR A 496 11.83 21.65 5.52
CA THR A 496 13.02 20.80 5.34
C THR A 496 13.03 20.13 3.96
N PHE A 497 11.85 19.69 3.49
CA PHE A 497 11.71 19.12 2.15
C PHE A 497 11.79 20.17 1.05
N ARG A 498 11.29 21.40 1.27
CA ARG A 498 11.49 22.50 0.32
C ARG A 498 12.97 22.81 0.11
N LYS A 499 13.73 22.86 1.20
CA LYS A 499 15.18 23.04 1.14
C LYS A 499 15.89 21.91 0.37
N PHE A 500 15.49 20.65 0.60
CA PHE A 500 15.99 19.51 -0.18
C PHE A 500 15.73 19.68 -1.69
N CYS A 501 14.57 20.22 -2.04
CA CYS A 501 14.18 20.46 -3.43
C CYS A 501 14.71 21.77 -4.03
N ASN A 502 15.59 22.50 -3.33
CA ASN A 502 16.07 23.84 -3.70
C ASN A 502 14.92 24.82 -3.96
N LEU A 503 13.86 24.70 -3.17
CA LEU A 503 12.70 25.58 -3.19
C LEU A 503 12.77 26.56 -2.02
N PRO A 504 12.30 27.82 -2.17
CA PRO A 504 12.23 28.77 -1.07
C PRO A 504 11.41 28.21 0.10
N GLU A 505 11.94 28.33 1.32
CA GLU A 505 11.24 27.94 2.55
C GLU A 505 10.07 28.91 2.80
N ALA A 506 8.98 28.44 3.41
CA ALA A 506 7.95 29.35 3.93
C ALA A 506 8.50 30.04 5.17
N THR A 507 8.44 31.38 5.20
CA THR A 507 8.85 32.19 6.35
C THR A 507 7.66 32.59 7.21
N GLU A 508 6.47 32.63 6.63
CA GLU A 508 5.22 33.06 7.25
C GLU A 508 4.02 32.33 6.64
N PHE A 509 2.86 32.36 7.30
CA PHE A 509 1.70 31.60 6.84
C PHE A 509 1.05 32.16 5.58
N ASN A 510 1.24 33.45 5.30
CA ASN A 510 0.81 34.17 4.10
C ASN A 510 1.82 34.10 2.94
N SER A 511 2.88 33.27 3.03
CA SER A 511 3.84 33.11 1.94
C SER A 511 3.17 32.65 0.64
N GLU A 512 3.65 33.16 -0.49
CA GLU A 512 3.01 33.06 -1.82
C GLU A 512 2.82 31.63 -2.34
N GLN A 513 3.63 30.68 -1.88
CA GLN A 513 3.55 29.29 -2.31
C GLN A 513 2.26 28.58 -1.85
N PHE A 514 1.60 29.09 -0.80
CA PHE A 514 0.36 28.52 -0.30
C PHE A 514 -0.86 29.13 -0.98
N ASP A 515 -1.92 28.35 -1.15
CA ASP A 515 -3.21 28.90 -1.58
C ASP A 515 -3.80 29.81 -0.48
N GLN A 516 -4.50 30.89 -0.85
CA GLN A 516 -5.01 31.88 0.11
C GLN A 516 -5.92 31.29 1.21
N THR A 517 -6.66 30.22 0.91
CA THR A 517 -7.51 29.55 1.88
C THR A 517 -6.69 28.65 2.82
N ALA A 518 -5.61 28.05 2.33
CA ALA A 518 -4.67 27.27 3.11
C ALA A 518 -3.87 28.16 4.06
N GLN A 519 -3.45 29.37 3.63
CA GLN A 519 -2.72 30.32 4.49
C GLN A 519 -3.43 30.52 5.84
N LYS A 520 -4.73 30.88 5.79
CA LYS A 520 -5.56 31.08 7.00
C LYS A 520 -5.74 29.80 7.81
N ALA A 521 -5.94 28.66 7.14
CA ALA A 521 -6.14 27.38 7.80
C ALA A 521 -4.88 26.89 8.53
N LEU A 522 -3.71 27.08 7.92
CA LEU A 522 -2.41 26.76 8.49
C LEU A 522 -2.10 27.68 9.67
N GLU A 523 -2.30 28.99 9.53
CA GLU A 523 -2.08 29.98 10.60
C GLU A 523 -2.93 29.68 11.84
N LYS A 524 -4.19 29.31 11.64
CA LYS A 524 -5.09 28.93 12.74
C LYS A 524 -4.65 27.64 13.46
N THR A 525 -3.91 26.76 12.78
CA THR A 525 -3.64 25.39 13.24
C THR A 525 -2.23 25.19 13.79
N TYR A 526 -1.23 25.77 13.14
CA TYR A 526 0.18 25.63 13.49
C TYR A 526 0.70 26.92 14.13
N ARG A 527 1.68 26.79 15.04
CA ARG A 527 2.31 27.95 15.71
C ARG A 527 3.48 28.54 14.93
N SER A 528 3.99 27.79 13.96
CA SER A 528 5.10 28.17 13.09
C SER A 528 4.99 27.40 11.77
N VAL A 529 5.42 28.01 10.67
CA VAL A 529 5.57 27.33 9.37
C VAL A 529 6.53 26.13 9.42
N ASP A 530 7.50 26.15 10.34
CA ASP A 530 8.42 25.02 10.57
C ASP A 530 7.75 23.84 11.29
N ASP A 531 6.52 24.03 11.78
CA ASP A 531 5.73 22.96 12.39
C ASP A 531 4.90 22.17 11.40
N ILE A 532 4.73 22.65 10.17
CA ILE A 532 3.86 22.05 9.17
C ILE A 532 4.39 20.65 8.81
N ASP A 533 3.58 19.62 9.07
CA ASP A 533 3.89 18.26 8.65
C ASP A 533 3.91 18.17 7.12
N LEU A 534 4.72 17.25 6.55
CA LEU A 534 4.93 17.21 5.11
C LEU A 534 3.62 17.11 4.29
N PHE A 535 2.73 16.17 4.63
CA PHE A 535 1.47 15.94 3.91
C PHE A 535 0.57 17.19 3.83
N PRO A 536 0.16 17.83 4.95
CA PRO A 536 -0.65 19.04 4.88
C PRO A 536 0.10 20.20 4.19
N GLY A 537 1.43 20.28 4.32
CA GLY A 537 2.24 21.29 3.65
C GLY A 537 2.22 21.16 2.13
N VAL A 538 2.47 19.97 1.58
CA VAL A 538 2.42 19.75 0.12
C VAL A 538 1.01 19.94 -0.45
N MET A 539 -0.02 19.59 0.33
CA MET A 539 -1.43 19.79 -0.05
C MET A 539 -1.86 21.26 -0.04
N ALA A 540 -1.19 22.10 0.74
CA ALA A 540 -1.45 23.54 0.81
C ALA A 540 -0.81 24.36 -0.32
N GLU A 541 0.11 23.76 -1.09
CA GLU A 541 0.78 24.45 -2.18
C GLU A 541 -0.16 24.72 -3.36
N GLN A 542 0.01 25.89 -3.97
CA GLN A 542 -0.59 26.18 -5.26
C GLN A 542 -0.07 25.22 -6.34
N ASN A 543 -0.93 24.83 -7.27
CA ASN A 543 -0.55 23.95 -8.37
C ASN A 543 0.47 24.64 -9.28
N GLU A 544 1.47 23.89 -9.73
CA GLU A 544 2.34 24.34 -10.81
C GLU A 544 1.58 24.30 -12.15
N LYS A 545 1.84 25.27 -13.03
CA LYS A 545 1.20 25.32 -14.36
C LYS A 545 1.40 24.01 -15.13
N GLY A 546 0.31 23.40 -15.59
CA GLY A 546 0.32 22.14 -16.32
C GLY A 546 0.52 20.90 -15.44
N SER A 547 0.52 21.05 -14.12
CA SER A 547 0.49 19.96 -13.15
C SER A 547 -0.79 20.07 -12.31
N ILE A 548 -1.33 18.93 -11.87
CA ILE A 548 -2.35 18.93 -10.81
C ILE A 548 -1.72 19.11 -9.43
N LEU A 549 -0.39 19.18 -9.34
CA LEU A 549 0.38 19.21 -8.12
C LEU A 549 1.23 20.48 -7.95
N GLY A 550 1.56 20.80 -6.71
CA GLY A 550 2.46 21.91 -6.37
C GLY A 550 3.94 21.57 -6.56
N PRO A 551 4.85 22.57 -6.52
CA PRO A 551 6.27 22.39 -6.79
C PRO A 551 6.98 21.33 -5.92
N LEU A 552 6.64 21.22 -4.63
CA LEU A 552 7.27 20.25 -3.75
C LEU A 552 6.80 18.82 -4.04
N PHE A 553 5.52 18.64 -4.35
CA PHE A 553 5.01 17.36 -4.86
C PHE A 553 5.75 16.95 -6.14
N ASN A 554 5.82 17.86 -7.13
CA ASN A 554 6.49 17.61 -8.40
C ASN A 554 7.96 17.20 -8.18
N CYS A 555 8.65 17.82 -7.23
CA CYS A 555 10.00 17.44 -6.87
C CYS A 555 10.10 16.02 -6.29
N ILE A 556 9.31 15.70 -5.25
CA ILE A 556 9.41 14.40 -4.56
C ILE A 556 8.98 13.26 -5.47
N LEU A 557 7.87 13.42 -6.20
CA LEU A 557 7.37 12.42 -7.15
C LEU A 557 8.32 12.29 -8.32
N GLY A 558 8.73 13.41 -8.93
CA GLY A 558 9.66 13.42 -10.05
C GLY A 558 10.97 12.72 -9.73
N GLN A 559 11.56 13.01 -8.56
CA GLN A 559 12.78 12.33 -8.11
C GLN A 559 12.57 10.83 -7.92
N GLN A 560 11.49 10.40 -7.23
CA GLN A 560 11.26 8.98 -6.99
C GLN A 560 11.03 8.21 -8.30
N PHE A 561 10.20 8.71 -9.22
CA PHE A 561 9.98 8.06 -10.51
C PHE A 561 11.23 8.11 -11.40
N SER A 562 12.10 9.11 -11.25
CA SER A 562 13.41 9.10 -11.91
C SER A 562 14.29 7.98 -11.38
N ASP A 563 14.34 7.82 -10.05
CA ASP A 563 15.15 6.79 -9.39
C ASP A 563 14.64 5.37 -9.74
N LEU A 564 13.31 5.19 -9.81
CA LEU A 564 12.68 3.95 -10.24
C LEU A 564 12.99 3.60 -11.69
N LYS A 565 13.03 4.61 -12.57
CA LYS A 565 13.35 4.40 -13.98
C LYS A 565 14.83 4.11 -14.18
N LEU A 566 15.71 4.99 -13.69
CA LEU A 566 17.16 4.97 -13.98
C LEU A 566 17.92 3.94 -13.12
N GLY A 567 17.39 3.60 -11.96
CA GLY A 567 17.95 2.61 -11.04
C GLY A 567 17.41 1.19 -11.27
N ASP A 568 16.66 0.96 -12.34
CA ASP A 568 16.10 -0.34 -12.67
C ASP A 568 16.79 -0.95 -13.89
N SER A 569 17.54 -2.02 -13.65
CA SER A 569 18.32 -2.68 -14.70
C SER A 569 17.46 -3.49 -15.68
N PHE A 570 16.21 -3.74 -15.31
CA PHE A 570 15.20 -4.45 -16.09
C PHE A 570 14.10 -3.50 -16.62
N TRP A 571 14.32 -2.17 -16.55
CA TRP A 571 13.45 -1.17 -17.17
C TRP A 571 13.08 -1.58 -18.59
N TYR A 572 11.83 -1.44 -19.01
CA TYR A 572 11.34 -2.06 -20.25
C TYR A 572 12.05 -1.60 -21.53
N GLU A 573 12.70 -0.44 -21.51
CA GLU A 573 13.50 0.06 -22.64
C GLU A 573 14.98 -0.37 -22.58
N THR A 574 15.35 -1.25 -21.65
CA THR A 574 16.74 -1.71 -21.48
C THR A 574 17.27 -2.38 -22.73
N THR A 575 18.48 -1.96 -23.12
CA THR A 575 19.20 -2.44 -24.32
C THR A 575 20.13 -3.61 -24.01
N ASP A 576 20.13 -4.10 -22.77
CA ASP A 576 20.88 -5.28 -22.36
C ASP A 576 20.39 -6.51 -23.13
N SER A 577 21.29 -7.18 -23.85
CA SER A 577 20.94 -8.28 -24.76
C SER A 577 20.34 -9.51 -24.06
N ARG A 578 20.52 -9.68 -22.75
CA ARG A 578 20.01 -10.84 -22.00
C ARG A 578 18.62 -10.60 -21.42
N ARG A 579 18.37 -9.40 -20.91
CA ARG A 579 17.12 -9.06 -20.19
C ARG A 579 16.22 -8.08 -20.92
N GLY A 580 16.73 -7.38 -21.93
CA GLY A 580 15.96 -6.47 -22.76
C GLY A 580 14.93 -7.17 -23.62
N PHE A 581 14.08 -6.37 -24.24
CA PHE A 581 13.22 -6.80 -25.33
C PHE A 581 13.92 -6.54 -26.67
N THR A 582 13.59 -7.33 -27.69
CA THR A 582 14.01 -6.99 -29.07
C THR A 582 13.32 -5.69 -29.52
N ARG A 583 13.79 -5.10 -30.62
CA ARG A 583 13.19 -3.87 -31.17
C ARG A 583 11.72 -4.05 -31.54
N ASP A 584 11.36 -5.20 -32.11
CA ASP A 584 9.98 -5.50 -32.52
C ASP A 584 9.09 -5.79 -31.31
N GLN A 585 9.61 -6.50 -30.30
CA GLN A 585 8.94 -6.69 -29.03
C GLN A 585 8.64 -5.36 -28.33
N LEU A 586 9.64 -4.47 -28.26
CA LEU A 586 9.47 -3.14 -27.66
C LEU A 586 8.47 -2.28 -28.46
N LYS A 587 8.50 -2.36 -29.79
CA LYS A 587 7.52 -1.68 -30.66
C LYS A 587 6.09 -2.16 -30.38
N ALA A 588 5.88 -3.46 -30.16
CA ALA A 588 4.58 -4.02 -29.82
C ALA A 588 4.11 -3.53 -28.43
N ILE A 589 4.98 -3.58 -27.40
CA ILE A 589 4.68 -3.08 -26.05
C ILE A 589 4.28 -1.59 -26.09
N LYS A 590 5.01 -0.77 -26.86
CA LYS A 590 4.76 0.68 -26.96
C LYS A 590 3.39 1.03 -27.54
N GLN A 591 2.68 0.09 -28.17
CA GLN A 591 1.32 0.32 -28.71
C GLN A 591 0.20 0.03 -27.71
N VAL A 592 0.46 -0.74 -26.65
CA VAL A 592 -0.55 -1.15 -25.68
C VAL A 592 -0.99 0.04 -24.84
N SER A 593 -2.29 0.24 -24.66
CA SER A 593 -2.83 1.25 -23.71
C SER A 593 -3.70 0.61 -22.64
N LEU A 594 -3.90 1.32 -21.52
CA LEU A 594 -4.79 0.83 -20.46
C LEU A 594 -6.21 0.60 -20.99
N SER A 595 -6.73 1.51 -21.81
CA SER A 595 -8.04 1.35 -22.44
C SER A 595 -8.12 0.10 -23.32
N GLN A 596 -7.04 -0.27 -24.01
CA GLN A 596 -7.02 -1.50 -24.81
C GLN A 596 -7.10 -2.75 -23.94
N ILE A 597 -6.33 -2.79 -22.85
CA ILE A 597 -6.35 -3.92 -21.90
C ILE A 597 -7.76 -4.10 -21.33
N LEU A 598 -8.39 -3.02 -20.87
CA LEU A 598 -9.74 -3.05 -20.30
C LEU A 598 -10.78 -3.52 -21.32
N CYS A 599 -10.70 -3.06 -22.58
CA CYS A 599 -11.53 -3.59 -23.67
C CYS A 599 -11.34 -5.11 -23.84
N GLN A 600 -10.10 -5.58 -23.85
CA GLN A 600 -9.77 -6.98 -24.10
C GLN A 600 -10.32 -7.91 -23.01
N VAL A 601 -10.22 -7.52 -21.74
CA VAL A 601 -10.49 -8.42 -20.61
C VAL A 601 -11.88 -8.27 -19.98
N PHE A 602 -12.60 -7.20 -20.31
CA PHE A 602 -13.97 -6.96 -19.86
C PHE A 602 -15.01 -6.91 -20.99
N ASP A 603 -14.61 -7.19 -22.23
CA ASP A 603 -15.48 -7.23 -23.41
C ASP A 603 -16.34 -5.96 -23.56
N LEU A 604 -15.69 -4.81 -23.40
CA LEU A 604 -16.34 -3.51 -23.55
C LEU A 604 -16.53 -3.20 -25.04
N ASN A 605 -17.62 -2.51 -25.38
CA ASN A 605 -17.86 -2.05 -26.76
C ASN A 605 -17.15 -0.73 -27.08
N ARG A 606 -17.16 0.19 -26.11
CA ARG A 606 -16.61 1.54 -26.21
C ARG A 606 -15.94 1.94 -24.91
N ILE A 607 -14.85 2.69 -25.02
CA ILE A 607 -14.09 3.19 -23.88
C ILE A 607 -13.49 4.55 -24.19
N GLN A 608 -13.25 5.37 -23.17
CA GLN A 608 -12.46 6.60 -23.25
C GLN A 608 -11.09 6.31 -23.86
N LYS A 609 -10.60 7.18 -24.75
CA LYS A 609 -9.25 7.02 -25.33
C LYS A 609 -8.19 7.23 -24.25
N ASN A 610 -8.38 8.24 -23.41
CA ASN A 610 -7.66 8.45 -22.17
C ASN A 610 -8.55 8.05 -21.00
N PRO A 611 -8.28 6.89 -20.35
CA PRO A 611 -9.15 6.37 -19.31
C PRO A 611 -9.11 7.21 -18.02
N PHE A 612 -8.14 8.11 -17.87
CA PHE A 612 -7.97 8.98 -16.70
C PHE A 612 -8.82 10.26 -16.74
N ARG A 613 -9.60 10.49 -17.80
CA ARG A 613 -10.46 11.66 -17.96
C ARG A 613 -11.92 11.25 -18.19
N HIS A 614 -12.81 11.67 -17.30
CA HIS A 614 -14.20 11.19 -17.32
C HIS A 614 -15.01 11.66 -18.54
N LYS A 615 -14.68 12.85 -19.08
CA LYS A 615 -15.28 13.44 -20.28
C LYS A 615 -14.47 13.22 -21.57
N ASP A 616 -13.52 12.29 -21.57
CA ASP A 616 -12.74 12.00 -22.78
C ASP A 616 -13.56 11.30 -23.88
N LYS A 617 -13.13 11.47 -25.12
CA LYS A 617 -13.80 10.89 -26.29
C LYS A 617 -13.81 9.36 -26.22
N LYS A 618 -15.01 8.78 -26.12
CA LYS A 618 -15.17 7.32 -26.26
C LYS A 618 -14.91 6.85 -27.69
N VAL A 619 -14.07 5.82 -27.86
CA VAL A 619 -13.77 5.13 -29.12
C VAL A 619 -14.31 3.70 -29.08
N ARG A 620 -14.48 3.06 -30.26
CA ARG A 620 -14.84 1.63 -30.33
C ARG A 620 -13.62 0.80 -29.96
N CYS A 621 -13.78 -0.22 -29.12
CA CYS A 621 -12.68 -1.07 -28.66
C CYS A 621 -11.89 -1.71 -29.81
N LYS A 622 -12.56 -2.15 -30.88
CA LYS A 622 -11.92 -2.70 -32.10
C LYS A 622 -10.96 -1.74 -32.84
N LYS A 623 -10.97 -0.44 -32.51
CA LYS A 623 -10.05 0.56 -33.09
C LYS A 623 -8.78 0.75 -32.26
N LEU A 624 -8.71 0.15 -31.07
CA LEU A 624 -7.51 0.20 -30.23
C LEU A 624 -6.58 -0.94 -30.64
N THR A 625 -5.32 -0.61 -30.89
CA THR A 625 -4.30 -1.60 -31.26
C THR A 625 -3.90 -2.41 -30.04
N GLY A 626 -4.09 -3.73 -30.11
CA GLY A 626 -3.65 -4.67 -29.07
C GLY A 626 -2.16 -4.98 -29.11
N LEU A 627 -1.70 -5.73 -28.12
CA LEU A 627 -0.34 -6.28 -28.11
C LEU A 627 -0.18 -7.29 -29.25
N ASP A 628 0.76 -7.01 -30.16
CA ASP A 628 1.20 -7.96 -31.18
C ASP A 628 2.25 -8.92 -30.58
N LEU A 629 1.88 -10.18 -30.40
CA LEU A 629 2.73 -11.21 -29.78
C LEU A 629 3.61 -11.96 -30.78
N ARG A 630 3.45 -11.75 -32.09
CA ARG A 630 4.29 -12.40 -33.12
C ARG A 630 5.80 -12.25 -32.89
N PRO A 631 6.32 -11.11 -32.38
CA PRO A 631 7.75 -10.98 -32.05
C PRO A 631 8.26 -11.89 -30.92
N TRP A 632 7.41 -12.66 -30.25
CA TRP A 632 7.76 -13.67 -29.24
C TRP A 632 7.63 -15.10 -29.75
N TYR A 633 7.23 -15.32 -31.01
CA TYR A 633 7.09 -16.66 -31.55
C TYR A 633 8.47 -17.21 -31.94
N GLU A 634 8.83 -18.35 -31.34
CA GLU A 634 9.98 -19.17 -31.67
C GLU A 634 9.50 -20.27 -32.63
N HIS A 635 10.03 -20.26 -33.85
CA HIS A 635 9.69 -21.22 -34.91
C HIS A 635 10.58 -22.45 -34.86
#